data_AF-A0A9Q0UTF5-F1
#
_entry.id   AF-A0A9Q0UTF5-F1
#
_cell.length_a   1.000
_cell.length_b   1.000
_cell.length_c   1.000
_cell.angle_alpha   90.00
_cell.angle_beta   90.00
_cell.angle_gamma   90.00
#
_symmetry.space_group_name_H-M   'P 1'
#
loop_
_entity.id
_entity.type
_entity.pdbx_description
1 polymer ?
#
loop_
_entity_poly.entity_id
_entity_poly.type
_entity_poly.pdbx_seq_one_letter_code
_entity_poly.pdbx_strand_id
1 'polypeptide(L)'
;MEGLMSKVRNLDAYPKINEDFYSRTLSGGVITLASSIVMFLLFFSELRLYLHAVTETKLVVDTSRGETLRINFDVAFPALPCSILSLDAMDISGEQHLDVKHDIIKKRLDSHGNVIEARPDGIGAPKIEKPLQRHGGRLEHNETYCGSCYGAEASDEDCCNSCEDVREAYRKKGWAVTNPDLMDQCKREGFLQKIKDEEGEGCNIYGFLEVNKVAGNFHFAPGKSFQQSGVHVHDLLAFQKDSFNITHRINRLAFGGYFPGVVNPLDGVQWTQETPEWDVPVFHQGSTYCIHRCEWACYPVKSVFCD
;
A
#
# COMPACT_ATOMS: atom_id res chain seq x y z
N MET A 1 31.09 -3.43 55.27
CA MET A 1 29.81 -3.85 55.90
C MET A 1 29.53 -3.13 57.23
N GLU A 2 30.55 -2.70 57.98
CA GLU A 2 30.38 -2.06 59.30
C GLU A 2 29.63 -0.71 59.27
N GLY A 3 29.87 0.13 58.26
CA GLY A 3 29.18 1.43 58.12
C GLY A 3 27.70 1.35 57.71
N LEU A 4 27.26 0.21 57.18
CA LEU A 4 25.86 0.00 56.78
C LEU A 4 25.06 -0.57 57.96
N MET A 5 25.66 -1.48 58.73
CA MET A 5 25.10 -1.96 60.00
C MET A 5 24.91 -0.83 61.01
N SER A 6 25.84 0.13 61.12
CA SER A 6 25.70 1.26 62.05
C SER A 6 24.54 2.19 61.68
N LYS A 7 24.28 2.41 60.38
CA LYS A 7 23.12 3.18 59.90
C LYS A 7 21.80 2.45 60.11
N VAL A 8 21.78 1.13 59.91
CA VAL A 8 20.59 0.30 60.18
C VAL A 8 20.28 0.27 61.68
N ARG A 9 21.30 0.31 62.54
CA ARG A 9 21.13 0.37 64.01
C ARG A 9 20.45 1.66 64.50
N ASN A 10 20.47 2.73 63.71
CA ASN A 10 19.78 3.98 64.01
C ASN A 10 18.31 4.01 63.53
N LEU A 11 17.86 2.98 62.79
CA LEU A 11 16.47 2.83 62.33
C LEU A 11 15.63 1.93 63.27
N ASP A 12 16.19 1.54 64.42
CA ASP A 12 15.50 0.76 65.45
C ASP A 12 14.59 1.70 66.27
N ALA A 13 13.33 1.82 65.86
CA ALA A 13 12.35 2.73 66.46
C ALA A 13 11.75 2.25 67.80
N TYR A 14 12.19 1.09 68.32
CA TYR A 14 11.61 0.47 69.51
C TYR A 14 12.60 0.37 70.68
N PRO A 15 12.15 0.61 71.93
CA PRO A 15 12.99 0.45 73.12
C PRO A 15 13.37 -1.03 73.31
N LYS A 16 14.65 -1.29 73.59
CA LYS A 16 15.16 -2.66 73.78
C LYS A 16 14.65 -3.25 75.08
N ILE A 17 14.11 -4.47 74.99
CA ILE A 17 13.54 -5.22 76.10
C ILE A 17 14.66 -5.95 76.85
N ASN A 18 14.59 -6.01 78.19
CA ASN A 18 15.58 -6.70 79.02
C ASN A 18 15.72 -8.18 78.64
N GLU A 19 16.95 -8.71 78.68
CA GLU A 19 17.29 -10.07 78.20
C GLU A 19 16.59 -11.20 78.99
N ASP A 20 16.07 -10.91 80.19
CA ASP A 20 15.40 -11.89 81.06
C ASP A 20 13.96 -12.26 80.62
N PHE A 21 13.38 -11.48 79.70
CA PHE A 21 11.99 -11.67 79.26
C PHE A 21 11.86 -12.43 77.93
N TYR A 22 12.96 -12.87 77.32
CA TYR A 22 12.92 -13.67 76.10
C TYR A 22 13.90 -14.84 76.15
N SER A 23 13.49 -16.01 75.64
CA SER A 23 14.38 -17.16 75.47
C SER A 23 14.72 -17.32 73.99
N ARG A 24 16.01 -17.28 73.65
CA ARG A 24 16.48 -17.52 72.28
C ARG A 24 16.50 -19.03 72.03
N THR A 25 15.61 -19.53 71.19
CA THR A 25 15.60 -20.93 70.77
C THR A 25 16.18 -21.06 69.36
N LEU A 26 17.07 -22.05 69.17
CA LEU A 26 17.67 -22.35 67.85
C LEU A 26 16.59 -22.69 66.81
N SER A 27 15.56 -23.43 67.20
CA SER A 27 14.42 -23.78 66.35
C SER A 27 13.61 -22.56 65.92
N GLY A 28 13.35 -21.61 66.82
CA GLY A 28 12.66 -20.36 66.50
C GLY A 28 13.41 -19.53 65.46
N GLY A 29 14.74 -19.40 65.60
CA GLY A 29 15.57 -18.69 64.64
C GLY A 29 15.58 -19.32 63.24
N VAL A 30 15.63 -20.66 63.15
CA VAL A 30 15.54 -21.39 61.87
C VAL A 30 14.17 -21.16 61.20
N ILE A 31 13.08 -21.21 61.98
CA ILE A 31 11.72 -20.98 61.47
C ILE A 31 11.55 -19.54 60.98
N THR A 32 12.09 -18.55 61.70
CA THR A 32 12.05 -17.15 61.26
C THR A 32 12.83 -16.95 59.96
N LEU A 33 14.03 -17.54 59.85
CA LEU A 33 14.83 -17.43 58.63
C LEU A 33 14.13 -18.08 57.43
N ALA A 34 13.59 -19.29 57.60
CA ALA A 34 12.85 -19.99 56.56
C ALA A 34 11.61 -19.20 56.12
N SER A 35 10.83 -18.69 57.08
CA SER A 35 9.64 -17.87 56.82
C SER A 35 10.00 -16.58 56.07
N SER A 36 11.06 -15.87 56.48
CA SER A 36 11.51 -14.65 55.80
C SER A 36 11.97 -14.92 54.36
N ILE A 37 12.66 -16.04 54.11
CA ILE A 37 13.06 -16.44 52.75
C ILE A 37 11.83 -16.70 51.89
N VAL A 38 10.84 -17.45 52.40
CA VAL A 38 9.61 -17.73 51.67
C VAL A 38 8.82 -16.46 51.38
N MET A 39 8.67 -15.56 52.36
CA MET A 39 8.02 -14.26 52.19
C MET A 39 8.72 -13.41 51.13
N PHE A 40 10.07 -13.41 51.12
CA PHE A 40 10.84 -12.70 50.12
C PHE A 40 10.61 -13.29 48.72
N LEU A 41 10.68 -14.62 48.56
CA LEU A 41 10.42 -15.28 47.28
C LEU A 41 9.01 -14.99 46.74
N LEU A 42 8.00 -15.05 47.61
CA LEU A 42 6.62 -14.72 47.24
C LEU A 42 6.49 -13.24 46.82
N PHE A 43 7.11 -12.32 47.56
CA PHE A 43 7.11 -10.90 47.22
C PHE A 43 7.69 -10.64 45.83
N PHE A 44 8.85 -11.23 45.49
CA PHE A 44 9.43 -11.04 44.15
C PHE A 44 8.61 -11.72 43.06
N SER A 45 7.98 -12.87 43.34
CA SER A 45 7.10 -13.55 42.40
C SER A 45 5.86 -12.70 42.07
N GLU A 46 5.16 -12.22 43.10
CA GLU A 46 3.97 -11.37 42.94
C GLU A 46 4.32 -10.02 42.30
N LEU A 47 5.45 -9.41 42.69
CA LEU A 47 5.91 -8.18 42.07
C LEU A 47 6.18 -8.38 40.57
N ARG A 48 6.77 -9.51 40.19
CA ARG A 48 7.01 -9.83 38.77
C ARG A 48 5.71 -10.04 38.00
N LEU A 49 4.72 -10.71 38.60
CA LEU A 49 3.40 -10.90 38.02
C LEU A 49 2.64 -9.57 37.89
N TYR A 50 2.67 -8.72 38.92
CA TYR A 50 2.04 -7.40 38.90
C TYR A 50 2.62 -6.48 37.82
N LEU A 51 3.94 -6.53 37.63
CA LEU A 51 4.63 -5.76 36.59
C LEU A 51 4.48 -6.35 35.18
N HIS A 52 3.88 -7.55 35.04
CA HIS A 52 3.64 -8.15 33.74
C HIS A 52 2.39 -7.53 33.10
N ALA A 53 2.58 -6.74 32.04
CA ALA A 53 1.49 -6.20 31.26
C ALA A 53 0.76 -7.30 30.46
N VAL A 54 -0.55 -7.45 30.69
CA VAL A 54 -1.42 -8.33 29.89
C VAL A 54 -2.24 -7.48 28.92
N THR A 55 -2.32 -7.90 27.66
CA THR A 55 -3.12 -7.25 26.63
C THR A 55 -4.52 -7.86 26.60
N GLU A 56 -5.55 -7.05 26.85
CA GLU A 56 -6.96 -7.47 26.82
C GLU A 56 -7.63 -6.92 25.56
N THR A 57 -8.23 -7.80 24.76
CA THR A 57 -8.90 -7.41 23.51
C THR A 57 -10.37 -7.08 23.80
N LYS A 58 -10.79 -5.84 23.56
CA LYS A 58 -12.17 -5.39 23.77
C LYS A 58 -12.79 -4.93 22.46
N LEU A 59 -14.04 -5.32 22.23
CA LEU A 59 -14.84 -4.83 21.11
C LEU A 59 -15.54 -3.54 21.54
N VAL A 60 -15.27 -2.45 20.84
CA VAL A 60 -15.86 -1.13 21.09
C VAL A 60 -16.52 -0.64 19.81
N VAL A 61 -17.64 0.07 19.94
CA VAL A 61 -18.28 0.72 18.80
C VAL A 61 -17.37 1.83 18.30
N ASP A 62 -17.01 1.79 17.03
CA ASP A 62 -16.26 2.86 16.41
C ASP A 62 -17.17 4.09 16.22
N THR A 63 -16.90 5.16 16.98
CA THR A 63 -17.63 6.43 16.88
C THR A 63 -16.93 7.45 15.98
N SER A 64 -15.77 7.11 15.43
CA SER A 64 -15.07 7.98 14.49
C SER A 64 -15.89 8.13 13.21
N ARG A 65 -16.09 9.38 12.75
CA ARG A 65 -16.78 9.69 11.50
C ARG A 65 -15.88 10.54 10.63
N GLY A 66 -15.78 10.20 9.34
CA GLY A 66 -14.99 10.94 8.37
C GLY A 66 -13.48 10.79 8.54
N GLU A 67 -13.02 9.71 9.17
CA GLU A 67 -11.60 9.37 9.19
C GLU A 67 -11.16 8.74 7.86
N THR A 68 -9.90 8.96 7.50
CA THR A 68 -9.24 8.27 6.40
C THR A 68 -8.51 7.03 6.89
N LEU A 69 -8.39 6.02 6.03
CA LEU A 69 -7.63 4.81 6.28
C LEU A 69 -6.46 4.74 5.31
N ARG A 70 -5.26 4.50 5.84
CA ARG A 70 -4.06 4.31 5.05
C ARG A 70 -3.85 2.84 4.72
N ILE A 71 -3.94 2.44 3.45
CA ILE A 71 -3.49 1.13 2.99
C ILE A 71 -2.01 1.23 2.66
N ASN A 72 -1.18 0.35 3.20
CA ASN A 72 0.21 0.20 2.80
C ASN A 72 0.33 -1.11 2.03
N PHE A 73 0.90 -1.06 0.83
CA PHE A 73 1.05 -2.24 -0.01
C PHE A 73 2.45 -2.31 -0.64
N ASP A 74 2.90 -3.53 -0.89
CA ASP A 74 4.10 -3.89 -1.65
C ASP A 74 3.76 -5.17 -2.41
N VAL A 75 3.57 -5.05 -3.72
CA VAL A 75 3.09 -6.12 -4.61
C VAL A 75 3.99 -6.21 -5.85
N ALA A 76 4.48 -7.41 -6.13
CA ALA A 76 5.31 -7.72 -7.27
C ALA A 76 4.52 -8.46 -8.36
N PHE A 77 4.53 -7.93 -9.57
CA PHE A 77 3.97 -8.52 -10.78
C PHE A 77 5.09 -8.94 -11.73
N PRO A 78 5.57 -10.19 -11.72
CA PRO A 78 6.73 -10.63 -12.52
C PRO A 78 6.52 -10.57 -14.04
N ALA A 79 5.28 -10.62 -14.53
CA ALA A 79 4.97 -10.68 -15.97
C ALA A 79 4.16 -9.47 -16.48
N LEU A 80 4.14 -8.38 -15.72
CA LEU A 80 3.39 -7.18 -16.04
C LEU A 80 4.29 -5.93 -16.04
N PRO A 81 4.41 -5.21 -17.18
CA PRO A 81 5.20 -3.98 -17.27
C PRO A 81 4.70 -2.84 -16.37
N CYS A 82 5.63 -2.08 -15.78
CA CYS A 82 5.29 -0.93 -14.94
C CYS A 82 4.56 0.18 -15.70
N SER A 83 4.85 0.38 -16.98
CA SER A 83 4.25 1.46 -17.77
C SER A 83 2.74 1.30 -18.03
N ILE A 84 2.22 0.07 -17.88
CA ILE A 84 0.78 -0.23 -18.07
C ILE A 84 0.06 -0.57 -16.76
N LEU A 85 0.77 -0.84 -15.67
CA LEU A 85 0.14 -1.13 -14.38
C LEU A 85 -0.48 0.13 -13.78
N SER A 86 -1.80 0.13 -13.54
CA SER A 86 -2.54 1.14 -12.77
C SER A 86 -2.97 0.59 -11.41
N LEU A 87 -3.17 1.51 -10.46
CA LEU A 87 -3.87 1.25 -9.20
C LEU A 87 -5.07 2.17 -9.15
N ASP A 88 -6.23 1.56 -8.95
CA ASP A 88 -7.51 2.25 -8.86
C ASP A 88 -8.21 1.86 -7.56
N ALA A 89 -8.89 2.83 -6.93
CA ALA A 89 -9.70 2.59 -5.75
C ALA A 89 -11.08 3.24 -5.86
N MET A 90 -12.10 2.54 -5.38
CA MET A 90 -13.49 2.98 -5.39
C MET A 90 -14.16 2.61 -4.08
N ASP A 91 -14.81 3.60 -3.46
CA ASP A 91 -15.58 3.40 -2.24
C ASP A 91 -17.10 3.37 -2.50
N ILE A 92 -17.88 2.95 -1.49
CA ILE A 92 -19.35 2.91 -1.57
C ILE A 92 -20.00 4.30 -1.67
N SER A 93 -19.28 5.37 -1.33
CA SER A 93 -19.77 6.74 -1.48
C SER A 93 -19.66 7.23 -2.92
N GLY A 94 -19.00 6.46 -3.78
CA GLY A 94 -18.73 6.81 -5.17
C GLY A 94 -17.49 7.67 -5.34
N GLU A 95 -16.70 7.89 -4.29
CA GLU A 95 -15.39 8.52 -4.41
C GLU A 95 -14.44 7.56 -5.11
N GLN A 96 -13.76 8.07 -6.14
CA GLN A 96 -12.87 7.30 -7.00
C GLN A 96 -11.50 7.96 -7.02
N HIS A 97 -10.48 7.15 -6.75
CA HIS A 97 -9.08 7.52 -6.87
C HIS A 97 -8.50 6.71 -8.04
N LEU A 98 -8.52 7.30 -9.24
CA LEU A 98 -8.10 6.64 -10.49
C LEU A 98 -6.63 6.94 -10.82
N ASP A 99 -5.85 5.92 -11.14
CA ASP A 99 -4.42 5.97 -11.45
C ASP A 99 -3.65 6.81 -10.42
N VAL A 100 -3.69 6.39 -9.16
CA VAL A 100 -3.05 7.11 -8.06
C VAL A 100 -1.53 7.05 -8.24
N LYS A 101 -0.91 8.23 -8.42
CA LYS A 101 0.55 8.37 -8.60
C LYS A 101 1.26 8.95 -7.39
N HIS A 102 0.55 9.72 -6.57
CA HIS A 102 1.12 10.31 -5.37
C HIS A 102 1.42 9.20 -4.36
N ASP A 103 2.61 9.24 -3.76
CA ASP A 103 3.05 8.29 -2.72
C ASP A 103 3.19 6.82 -3.13
N ILE A 104 3.22 6.56 -4.44
CA ILE A 104 3.37 5.24 -5.03
C ILE A 104 4.62 5.21 -5.90
N ILE A 105 5.44 4.17 -5.71
CA ILE A 105 6.68 3.98 -6.44
C ILE A 105 6.61 2.65 -7.19
N LYS A 106 6.86 2.71 -8.50
CA LYS A 106 6.95 1.55 -9.38
C LYS A 106 8.42 1.26 -9.69
N LYS A 107 8.86 0.02 -9.44
CA LYS A 107 10.21 -0.46 -9.75
C LYS A 107 10.13 -1.52 -10.84
N ARG A 108 10.86 -1.33 -11.93
CA ARG A 108 10.97 -2.32 -13.00
C ARG A 108 11.75 -3.53 -12.51
N LEU A 109 11.23 -4.72 -12.81
CA LEU A 109 11.83 -6.00 -12.46
C LEU A 109 12.31 -6.69 -13.74
N ASP A 110 13.49 -7.31 -13.69
CA ASP A 110 13.94 -8.23 -14.73
C ASP A 110 13.12 -9.53 -14.69
N SER A 111 13.33 -10.37 -15.70
CA SER A 111 12.72 -11.71 -15.79
C SER A 111 13.07 -12.65 -14.63
N HIS A 112 14.08 -12.30 -13.81
CA HIS A 112 14.51 -13.05 -12.63
C HIS A 112 14.01 -12.42 -11.31
N GLY A 113 13.28 -11.30 -11.37
CA GLY A 113 12.77 -10.58 -10.22
C GLY A 113 13.73 -9.57 -9.58
N ASN A 114 14.86 -9.24 -10.20
CA ASN A 114 15.77 -8.20 -9.73
C ASN A 114 15.37 -6.81 -10.23
N VAL A 115 15.66 -5.76 -9.45
CA VAL A 115 15.30 -4.39 -9.81
C VAL A 115 16.27 -3.83 -10.87
N ILE A 116 15.75 -3.42 -12.03
CA ILE A 116 16.56 -2.90 -13.14
C ILE A 116 16.78 -1.38 -13.02
N GLU A 117 15.74 -0.60 -12.74
CA GLU A 117 15.84 0.87 -12.55
C GLU A 117 14.53 1.40 -11.94
N ALA A 118 14.64 2.31 -10.97
CA ALA A 118 13.51 3.12 -10.50
C ALA A 118 13.60 4.48 -11.18
N ARG A 119 13.17 4.59 -12.45
CA ARG A 119 13.02 5.92 -13.04
C ARG A 119 11.83 6.59 -12.36
N PRO A 120 11.99 7.76 -11.72
CA PRO A 120 10.83 8.56 -11.36
C PRO A 120 10.04 8.84 -12.64
N ASP A 121 8.70 8.77 -12.57
CA ASP A 121 7.77 8.95 -13.70
C ASP A 121 7.80 10.35 -14.35
N GLY A 122 8.86 11.13 -14.12
CA GLY A 122 9.16 12.35 -14.83
C GLY A 122 10.63 12.40 -15.20
N ILE A 123 10.91 12.57 -16.49
CA ILE A 123 11.66 13.73 -17.03
C ILE A 123 12.04 13.45 -18.49
N GLY A 124 11.56 14.34 -19.38
CA GLY A 124 12.26 14.72 -20.60
C GLY A 124 11.97 13.87 -21.83
N ALA A 125 10.86 14.17 -22.52
CA ALA A 125 10.81 13.94 -23.96
C ALA A 125 12.06 14.57 -24.61
N PRO A 126 12.68 13.95 -25.62
CA PRO A 126 13.76 14.60 -26.36
C PRO A 126 13.26 15.97 -26.87
N LYS A 127 13.99 17.05 -26.53
CA LYS A 127 13.65 18.40 -26.97
C LYS A 127 13.79 18.47 -28.49
N ILE A 128 12.66 18.47 -29.19
CA ILE A 128 12.63 18.68 -30.64
C ILE A 128 12.77 20.18 -30.90
N GLU A 129 13.64 20.54 -31.85
CA GLU A 129 13.69 21.90 -32.38
C GLU A 129 12.42 22.15 -33.22
N LYS A 130 11.52 22.98 -32.68
CA LYS A 130 10.25 23.44 -33.30
C LYS A 130 9.14 22.39 -33.46
N PRO A 131 8.53 21.92 -32.36
CA PRO A 131 7.37 21.03 -32.41
C PRO A 131 6.16 21.69 -33.10
N LEU A 132 5.27 20.85 -33.64
CA LEU A 132 4.02 21.28 -34.26
C LEU A 132 3.05 21.78 -33.19
N GLN A 133 2.46 22.95 -33.39
CA GLN A 133 1.50 23.55 -32.46
C GLN A 133 0.06 23.27 -32.89
N ARG A 134 -0.88 23.42 -31.95
CA ARG A 134 -2.32 23.21 -32.17
C ARG A 134 -2.88 23.97 -33.40
N HIS A 135 -2.34 25.16 -33.70
CA HIS A 135 -2.78 26.01 -34.82
C HIS A 135 -2.11 25.67 -36.18
N GLY A 136 -1.34 24.58 -36.28
CA GLY A 136 -0.67 24.16 -37.52
C GLY A 136 0.66 24.85 -37.83
N GLY A 137 1.17 25.67 -36.91
CA GLY A 137 2.49 26.32 -36.98
C GLY A 137 3.59 25.52 -36.28
N ARG A 138 4.86 25.87 -36.52
CA ARG A 138 6.03 25.35 -35.79
C ARG A 138 6.45 26.35 -34.72
N LEU A 139 6.87 25.88 -33.54
CA LEU A 139 7.26 26.74 -32.42
C LEU A 139 8.26 27.83 -32.83
N GLU A 140 7.89 29.09 -32.66
CA GLU A 140 8.79 30.23 -32.84
C GLU A 140 9.59 30.55 -31.56
N HIS A 141 10.64 31.36 -31.69
CA HIS A 141 11.66 31.56 -30.64
C HIS A 141 11.15 32.23 -29.34
N ASN A 142 9.88 32.61 -29.25
CA ASN A 142 9.24 33.26 -28.10
C ASN A 142 7.85 32.70 -27.76
N GLU A 143 7.45 31.57 -28.35
CA GLU A 143 6.13 30.98 -28.10
C GLU A 143 6.21 29.88 -27.04
N THR A 144 5.18 29.78 -26.20
CA THR A 144 5.03 28.65 -25.28
C THR A 144 4.43 27.49 -26.05
N TYR A 145 5.08 26.32 -25.99
CA TYR A 145 4.58 25.13 -26.67
C TYR A 145 3.19 24.74 -26.14
N CYS A 146 2.24 24.62 -27.08
CA CYS A 146 0.89 24.14 -26.84
C CYS A 146 0.56 23.06 -27.88
N GLY A 147 0.60 21.80 -27.45
CA GLY A 147 0.21 20.65 -28.28
C GLY A 147 -1.31 20.48 -28.37
N SER A 148 -1.78 19.83 -29.43
CA SER A 148 -3.20 19.51 -29.59
C SER A 148 -3.61 18.31 -28.73
N CYS A 149 -4.81 18.34 -28.17
CA CYS A 149 -5.44 17.20 -27.51
C CYS A 149 -6.34 16.41 -28.47
N TYR A 150 -6.20 16.58 -29.80
CA TYR A 150 -6.91 15.82 -30.82
C TYR A 150 -8.46 15.84 -30.69
N GLY A 151 -9.02 16.97 -30.24
CA GLY A 151 -10.46 17.14 -30.05
C GLY A 151 -10.96 16.79 -28.65
N ALA A 152 -10.07 16.36 -27.75
CA ALA A 152 -10.39 16.08 -26.35
C ALA A 152 -10.22 17.29 -25.42
N GLU A 153 -9.92 18.49 -25.95
CA GLU A 153 -9.85 19.74 -25.18
C GLU A 153 -11.19 20.02 -24.45
N ALA A 154 -11.13 20.49 -23.20
CA ALA A 154 -12.32 20.94 -22.46
C ALA A 154 -12.59 22.44 -22.70
N SER A 155 -11.52 23.22 -22.88
CA SER A 155 -11.56 24.64 -23.22
C SER A 155 -10.61 24.96 -24.39
N ASP A 156 -10.80 26.13 -25.01
CA ASP A 156 -9.90 26.61 -26.06
C ASP A 156 -8.49 26.99 -25.56
N GLU A 157 -8.27 27.04 -24.24
CA GLU A 157 -6.97 27.31 -23.63
C GLU A 157 -6.23 26.02 -23.22
N ASP A 158 -6.88 24.85 -23.32
CA ASP A 158 -6.27 23.58 -22.93
C ASP A 158 -5.21 23.14 -23.95
N CYS A 159 -4.02 22.78 -23.44
CA CYS A 159 -2.89 22.30 -24.22
C CYS A 159 -2.46 20.92 -23.71
N CYS A 160 -2.27 19.97 -24.63
CA CYS A 160 -1.72 18.67 -24.30
C CYS A 160 -0.25 18.60 -24.69
N ASN A 161 0.62 18.71 -23.68
CA ASN A 161 2.04 18.89 -23.90
C ASN A 161 2.85 17.61 -23.80
N SER A 162 2.29 16.52 -23.28
CA SER A 162 2.89 15.19 -23.21
C SER A 162 1.91 14.12 -23.69
N CYS A 163 2.40 12.91 -23.97
CA CYS A 163 1.51 11.78 -24.28
C CYS A 163 0.53 11.52 -23.13
N GLU A 164 1.01 11.72 -21.90
CA GLU A 164 0.21 11.59 -20.70
C GLU A 164 -0.93 12.63 -20.65
N ASP A 165 -0.66 13.89 -21.01
CA ASP A 165 -1.70 14.93 -21.05
C ASP A 165 -2.79 14.60 -22.07
N VAL A 166 -2.42 14.07 -23.24
CA VAL A 166 -3.39 13.66 -24.27
C VAL A 166 -4.28 12.53 -23.77
N ARG A 167 -3.67 11.51 -23.15
CA ARG A 167 -4.40 10.37 -22.58
C ARG A 167 -5.32 10.82 -21.45
N GLU A 168 -4.89 11.78 -20.64
CA GLU A 168 -5.70 12.36 -19.57
C GLU A 168 -6.91 13.14 -20.12
N ALA A 169 -6.72 13.92 -21.18
CA ALA A 169 -7.81 14.62 -21.85
C ALA A 169 -8.85 13.64 -22.44
N TYR A 170 -8.38 12.57 -23.10
CA TYR A 170 -9.23 11.51 -23.63
C TYR A 170 -10.01 10.80 -22.51
N ARG A 171 -9.34 10.48 -21.40
CA ARG A 171 -9.95 9.90 -20.21
C ARG A 171 -11.08 10.77 -19.66
N LYS A 172 -10.86 12.09 -19.54
CA LYS A 172 -11.88 13.05 -19.08
C LYS A 172 -13.12 13.10 -20.00
N LYS A 173 -12.95 12.81 -21.29
CA LYS A 173 -14.05 12.70 -22.27
C LYS A 173 -14.68 11.30 -22.33
N GLY A 174 -14.12 10.31 -21.62
CA GLY A 174 -14.54 8.91 -21.69
C GLY A 174 -14.16 8.24 -23.01
N TRP A 175 -13.09 8.70 -23.67
CA TRP A 175 -12.58 8.15 -24.92
C TRP A 175 -11.35 7.28 -24.67
N ALA A 176 -11.27 6.14 -25.35
CA ALA A 176 -10.07 5.30 -25.39
C ALA A 176 -9.09 5.80 -26.46
N VAL A 177 -7.79 5.69 -26.20
CA VAL A 177 -6.75 5.98 -27.19
C VAL A 177 -6.53 4.76 -28.06
N THR A 178 -7.16 4.75 -29.24
CA THR A 178 -7.14 3.61 -30.15
C THR A 178 -5.83 3.46 -30.93
N ASN A 179 -5.13 4.56 -31.22
CA ASN A 179 -3.86 4.52 -31.94
C ASN A 179 -2.89 5.62 -31.46
N PRO A 180 -1.99 5.30 -30.52
CA PRO A 180 -1.00 6.24 -30.01
C PRO A 180 -0.01 6.76 -31.07
N ASP A 181 0.19 6.06 -32.20
CA ASP A 181 1.12 6.49 -33.26
C ASP A 181 0.62 7.70 -34.07
N LEU A 182 -0.69 7.96 -34.04
CA LEU A 182 -1.29 9.15 -34.66
C LEU A 182 -1.05 10.41 -33.83
N MET A 183 -0.65 10.25 -32.56
CA MET A 183 -0.41 11.32 -31.63
C MET A 183 1.07 11.69 -31.59
N ASP A 184 1.41 12.93 -31.94
CA ASP A 184 2.80 13.37 -32.08
C ASP A 184 3.52 13.31 -30.73
N GLN A 185 2.82 13.63 -29.64
CA GLN A 185 3.37 13.56 -28.28
C GLN A 185 3.68 12.12 -27.86
N CYS A 186 2.82 11.15 -28.19
CA CYS A 186 3.05 9.74 -27.89
C CYS A 186 4.13 9.11 -28.76
N LYS A 187 4.16 9.46 -30.05
CA LYS A 187 5.16 8.98 -30.99
C LYS A 187 6.56 9.47 -30.64
N ARG A 188 6.73 10.75 -30.30
CA ARG A 188 8.04 11.33 -29.97
C ARG A 188 8.58 10.87 -28.61
N GLU A 189 7.67 10.63 -27.65
CA GLU A 189 8.03 10.11 -26.32
C GLU A 189 8.31 8.61 -26.38
N GLY A 190 8.03 7.96 -27.52
CA GLY A 190 8.28 6.56 -27.73
C GLY A 190 7.43 5.68 -26.81
N PHE A 191 6.20 6.08 -26.48
CA PHE A 191 5.36 5.37 -25.52
C PHE A 191 5.18 3.88 -25.88
N LEU A 192 4.88 3.59 -27.15
CA LEU A 192 4.76 2.22 -27.65
C LEU A 192 6.11 1.47 -27.66
N GLN A 193 7.21 2.18 -27.93
CA GLN A 193 8.54 1.58 -27.88
C GLN A 193 8.92 1.22 -26.45
N LYS A 194 8.62 2.09 -25.47
CA LYS A 194 8.85 1.84 -24.05
C LYS A 194 8.14 0.56 -23.57
N ILE A 195 6.90 0.35 -24.00
CA ILE A 195 6.14 -0.86 -23.64
C ILE A 195 6.76 -2.12 -24.28
N LYS A 196 7.23 -2.02 -25.52
CA LYS A 196 7.94 -3.13 -26.19
C LYS A 196 9.29 -3.42 -25.53
N ASP A 197 10.00 -2.39 -25.10
CA ASP A 197 11.28 -2.52 -24.40
C ASP A 197 11.10 -3.15 -23.00
N GLU A 198 9.93 -2.93 -22.38
CA GLU A 198 9.52 -3.56 -21.11
C GLU A 198 8.88 -4.95 -21.32
N GLU A 199 8.87 -5.50 -22.54
CA GLU A 199 8.30 -6.83 -22.78
C GLU A 199 9.14 -7.93 -22.12
N GLY A 200 8.49 -8.75 -21.29
CA GLY A 200 9.15 -9.78 -20.49
C GLY A 200 9.74 -9.27 -19.17
N GLU A 201 9.53 -7.99 -18.85
CA GLU A 201 9.80 -7.41 -17.54
C GLU A 201 8.57 -7.50 -16.61
N GLY A 202 8.84 -7.34 -15.32
CA GLY A 202 7.84 -7.22 -14.29
C GLY A 202 7.83 -5.84 -13.62
N CYS A 203 6.92 -5.66 -12.68
CA CYS A 203 6.80 -4.44 -11.89
C CYS A 203 6.59 -4.73 -10.40
N ASN A 204 7.38 -4.10 -9.54
CA ASN A 204 7.07 -4.01 -8.11
C ASN A 204 6.45 -2.66 -7.81
N ILE A 205 5.19 -2.66 -7.39
CA ILE A 205 4.47 -1.47 -6.97
C ILE A 205 4.38 -1.45 -5.44
N TYR A 206 4.87 -0.38 -4.83
CA TYR A 206 4.82 -0.22 -3.39
C TYR A 206 4.59 1.23 -3.01
N GLY A 207 3.94 1.43 -1.87
CA GLY A 207 3.57 2.76 -1.41
C GLY A 207 2.43 2.69 -0.43
N PHE A 208 1.67 3.78 -0.37
CA PHE A 208 0.44 3.81 0.39
C PHE A 208 -0.65 4.56 -0.35
N LEU A 209 -1.89 4.18 -0.06
CA LEU A 209 -3.09 4.84 -0.52
C LEU A 209 -3.87 5.34 0.70
N GLU A 210 -4.33 6.58 0.65
CA GLU A 210 -5.23 7.13 1.66
C GLU A 210 -6.65 7.16 1.08
N VAL A 211 -7.60 6.58 1.81
CA VAL A 211 -9.00 6.45 1.40
C VAL A 211 -9.94 6.91 2.52
N ASN A 212 -11.23 6.95 2.25
CA ASN A 212 -12.23 6.98 3.31
C ASN A 212 -12.30 5.63 4.06
N LYS A 213 -12.46 5.69 5.39
CA LYS A 213 -12.67 4.52 6.26
C LYS A 213 -14.10 3.97 6.11
N VAL A 214 -14.45 3.52 4.91
CA VAL A 214 -15.74 2.91 4.55
C VAL A 214 -15.49 1.67 3.70
N ALA A 215 -16.53 0.89 3.41
CA ALA A 215 -16.41 -0.23 2.49
C ALA A 215 -16.07 0.25 1.07
N GLY A 216 -15.35 -0.58 0.32
CA GLY A 216 -14.85 -0.24 -1.01
C GLY A 216 -13.97 -1.34 -1.59
N ASN A 217 -13.21 -1.02 -2.63
CA ASN A 217 -12.23 -1.90 -3.23
C ASN A 217 -11.07 -1.09 -3.79
N PHE A 218 -9.90 -1.71 -3.85
CA PHE A 218 -8.81 -1.25 -4.70
C PHE A 218 -8.38 -2.42 -5.58
N HIS A 219 -7.92 -2.11 -6.78
CA HIS A 219 -7.52 -3.10 -7.76
C HIS A 219 -6.30 -2.63 -8.55
N PHE A 220 -5.47 -3.60 -8.90
CA PHE A 220 -4.36 -3.42 -9.83
C PHE A 220 -4.79 -3.93 -11.20
N ALA A 221 -4.56 -3.14 -12.25
CA ALA A 221 -5.00 -3.51 -13.58
C ALA A 221 -4.03 -3.05 -14.67
N PRO A 222 -3.96 -3.77 -15.79
CA PRO A 222 -3.29 -3.28 -16.99
C PRO A 222 -4.12 -2.17 -17.66
N GLY A 223 -3.42 -1.15 -18.18
CA GLY A 223 -4.03 -0.02 -18.87
C GLY A 223 -4.56 1.06 -17.92
N LYS A 224 -4.79 2.27 -18.45
CA LYS A 224 -5.40 3.34 -17.65
C LYS A 224 -6.90 3.15 -17.59
N SER A 225 -7.44 3.28 -16.39
CA SER A 225 -8.87 3.31 -16.12
C SER A 225 -9.50 4.60 -16.64
N PHE A 226 -10.70 4.49 -17.21
CA PHE A 226 -11.58 5.61 -17.54
C PHE A 226 -13.03 5.21 -17.33
N GLN A 227 -13.88 6.20 -17.08
CA GLN A 227 -15.30 5.99 -16.86
C GLN A 227 -16.07 6.25 -18.16
N GLN A 228 -16.83 5.26 -18.60
CA GLN A 228 -17.76 5.41 -19.72
C GLN A 228 -19.15 4.96 -19.27
N SER A 229 -20.11 5.90 -19.25
CA SER A 229 -21.53 5.62 -18.91
C SER A 229 -21.74 4.92 -17.56
N GLY A 230 -20.95 5.26 -16.54
CA GLY A 230 -21.05 4.66 -15.20
C GLY A 230 -20.31 3.33 -15.02
N VAL A 231 -19.67 2.82 -16.08
CA VAL A 231 -18.85 1.59 -16.04
C VAL A 231 -17.36 1.96 -16.00
N HIS A 232 -16.60 1.23 -15.19
CA HIS A 232 -15.15 1.37 -15.08
C HIS A 232 -14.47 0.50 -16.16
N VAL A 233 -13.74 1.13 -17.09
CA VAL A 233 -13.14 0.44 -18.23
C VAL A 233 -11.65 0.74 -18.26
N HIS A 234 -10.82 -0.28 -18.54
CA HIS A 234 -9.39 -0.10 -18.78
C HIS A 234 -9.12 0.03 -20.27
N ASP A 235 -8.31 1.02 -20.64
CA ASP A 235 -7.85 1.20 -22.02
C ASP A 235 -6.75 0.18 -22.34
N LEU A 236 -7.17 -0.99 -22.81
CA LEU A 236 -6.30 -2.08 -23.24
C LEU A 236 -6.08 -2.11 -24.77
N LEU A 237 -6.86 -1.33 -25.51
CA LEU A 237 -6.92 -1.36 -26.98
C LEU A 237 -5.59 -0.92 -27.61
N ALA A 238 -4.84 -0.04 -26.93
CA ALA A 238 -3.53 0.41 -27.38
C ALA A 238 -2.46 -0.72 -27.39
N PHE A 239 -2.69 -1.85 -26.72
CA PHE A 239 -1.65 -2.86 -26.47
C PHE A 239 -1.80 -4.14 -27.29
N GLN A 240 -2.89 -4.32 -28.04
CA GLN A 240 -3.12 -5.45 -28.95
C GLN A 240 -2.81 -6.84 -28.34
N LYS A 241 -2.99 -7.00 -27.02
CA LYS A 241 -2.85 -8.28 -26.32
C LYS A 241 -4.22 -8.68 -25.78
N ASP A 242 -4.66 -9.89 -26.15
CA ASP A 242 -5.95 -10.44 -25.73
C ASP A 242 -5.95 -10.90 -24.26
N SER A 243 -4.77 -11.09 -23.67
CA SER A 243 -4.62 -11.44 -22.25
C SER A 243 -3.30 -10.94 -21.68
N PHE A 244 -3.32 -10.62 -20.38
CA PHE A 244 -2.14 -10.26 -19.59
C PHE A 244 -1.96 -11.27 -18.47
N ASN A 245 -0.71 -11.68 -18.24
CA ASN A 245 -0.37 -12.51 -17.10
C ASN A 245 -0.28 -11.64 -15.84
N ILE A 246 -1.27 -11.79 -14.98
CA ILE A 246 -1.42 -11.05 -13.71
C ILE A 246 -0.98 -11.87 -12.48
N THR A 247 -0.19 -12.94 -12.70
CA THR A 247 0.53 -13.62 -11.63
C THR A 247 1.26 -12.59 -10.79
N HIS A 248 1.08 -12.65 -9.48
CA HIS A 248 1.61 -11.64 -8.58
C HIS A 248 1.95 -12.23 -7.20
N ARG A 249 2.78 -11.49 -6.47
CA ARG A 249 3.16 -11.79 -5.09
C ARG A 249 2.92 -10.57 -4.23
N ILE A 250 2.12 -10.74 -3.18
CA ILE A 250 1.90 -9.73 -2.17
C ILE A 250 3.05 -9.85 -1.17
N ASN A 251 4.02 -8.94 -1.23
CA ASN A 251 5.10 -8.90 -0.24
C ASN A 251 4.58 -8.38 1.09
N ARG A 252 3.74 -7.34 1.04
CA ARG A 252 3.08 -6.76 2.21
C ARG A 252 1.76 -6.12 1.85
N LEU A 253 0.74 -6.31 2.67
CA LEU A 253 -0.51 -5.57 2.61
C LEU A 253 -1.03 -5.31 4.04
N ALA A 254 -1.11 -4.03 4.41
CA ALA A 254 -1.49 -3.62 5.75
C ALA A 254 -2.47 -2.44 5.72
N PHE A 255 -3.39 -2.41 6.68
CA PHE A 255 -4.39 -1.36 6.84
C PHE A 255 -4.13 -0.60 8.13
N GLY A 256 -3.89 0.71 8.00
CA GLY A 256 -3.54 1.59 9.11
C GLY A 256 -2.08 1.49 9.55
N GLY A 257 -1.81 1.93 10.78
CA GLY A 257 -0.49 1.89 11.40
C GLY A 257 -0.13 0.50 11.95
N TYR A 258 1.17 0.24 12.07
CA TYR A 258 1.66 -0.98 12.71
C TYR A 258 1.34 -0.97 14.21
N PHE A 259 0.93 -2.13 14.75
CA PHE A 259 0.79 -2.37 16.17
C PHE A 259 1.37 -3.74 16.56
N PRO A 260 1.90 -3.90 17.79
CA PRO A 260 2.53 -5.15 18.20
C PRO A 260 1.58 -6.36 18.12
N GLY A 261 2.07 -7.46 17.55
CA GLY A 261 1.31 -8.71 17.41
C GLY A 261 0.37 -8.78 16.21
N VAL A 262 0.34 -7.75 15.35
CA VAL A 262 -0.42 -7.81 14.09
C VAL A 262 0.21 -8.85 13.14
N VAL A 263 -0.64 -9.69 12.56
CA VAL A 263 -0.28 -10.62 11.48
C VAL A 263 -1.23 -10.33 10.33
N ASN A 264 -0.69 -9.83 9.21
CA ASN A 264 -1.49 -9.59 8.02
C ASN A 264 -1.64 -10.91 7.26
N PRO A 265 -2.88 -11.35 6.95
CA PRO A 265 -3.09 -12.66 6.30
C PRO A 265 -2.51 -12.79 4.89
N LEU A 266 -2.36 -11.65 4.19
CA LEU A 266 -1.94 -11.62 2.78
C LEU A 266 -0.43 -11.35 2.60
N ASP A 267 0.31 -11.15 3.70
CA ASP A 267 1.75 -10.95 3.61
C ASP A 267 2.44 -12.25 3.14
N GLY A 268 3.17 -12.16 2.03
CA GLY A 268 3.91 -13.27 1.43
C GLY A 268 3.09 -14.19 0.53
N VAL A 269 1.80 -13.91 0.32
CA VAL A 269 0.93 -14.72 -0.54
C VAL A 269 1.32 -14.52 -2.01
N GLN A 270 1.35 -15.64 -2.75
CA GLN A 270 1.57 -15.64 -4.19
C GLN A 270 0.36 -16.22 -4.89
N TRP A 271 -0.09 -15.54 -5.93
CA TRP A 271 -1.17 -15.99 -6.79
C TRP A 271 -0.63 -16.14 -8.21
N THR A 272 -0.95 -17.26 -8.85
CA THR A 272 -0.53 -17.56 -10.22
C THR A 272 -1.77 -17.67 -11.09
N GLN A 273 -1.77 -16.95 -12.20
CA GLN A 273 -2.86 -17.07 -13.15
C GLN A 273 -2.82 -18.46 -13.78
N GLU A 274 -3.87 -19.24 -13.55
CA GLU A 274 -4.05 -20.48 -14.30
C GLU A 274 -4.34 -20.12 -15.75
N THR A 275 -3.49 -20.60 -16.68
CA THR A 275 -3.81 -20.52 -18.11
C THR A 275 -5.11 -21.25 -18.36
N PRO A 276 -6.05 -20.71 -19.16
CA PRO A 276 -7.24 -21.46 -19.51
C PRO A 276 -6.80 -22.67 -20.33
N GLU A 277 -6.78 -23.84 -19.69
CA GLU A 277 -6.88 -25.10 -20.38
C GLU A 277 -8.28 -25.09 -21.01
N TRP A 278 -8.34 -25.08 -22.33
CA TRP A 278 -9.52 -24.94 -23.17
C TRP A 278 -10.75 -25.66 -22.60
N ASP A 279 -11.67 -24.92 -21.94
CA ASP A 279 -13.12 -25.19 -21.80
C ASP A 279 -13.77 -24.32 -20.71
N VAL A 280 -13.54 -23.00 -20.74
CA VAL A 280 -14.41 -22.07 -19.98
C VAL A 280 -14.96 -21.04 -20.95
N PRO A 281 -16.29 -21.01 -21.19
CA PRO A 281 -16.87 -20.00 -22.05
C PRO A 281 -16.60 -18.64 -21.42
N VAL A 282 -15.85 -17.81 -22.15
CA VAL A 282 -15.74 -16.38 -21.89
C VAL A 282 -17.17 -15.84 -21.86
N PHE A 283 -17.69 -15.60 -20.66
CA PHE A 283 -18.94 -14.87 -20.49
C PHE A 283 -18.67 -13.45 -20.96
N HIS A 284 -18.95 -13.20 -22.24
CA HIS A 284 -19.22 -11.86 -22.75
C HIS A 284 -20.51 -11.36 -22.09
N GLN A 285 -20.38 -10.80 -20.90
CA GLN A 285 -21.43 -10.01 -20.28
C GLN A 285 -20.81 -8.81 -19.58
N GLY A 286 -20.80 -7.67 -20.29
CA GLY A 286 -20.54 -6.36 -19.70
C GLY A 286 -19.06 -6.06 -19.43
N SER A 287 -18.45 -5.31 -20.34
CA SER A 287 -17.09 -4.77 -20.30
C SER A 287 -16.66 -4.23 -18.92
N THR A 288 -15.95 -5.02 -18.12
CA THR A 288 -15.15 -4.56 -16.97
C THR A 288 -13.96 -5.52 -16.83
N TYR A 289 -12.79 -5.14 -17.34
CA TYR A 289 -11.56 -5.93 -17.16
C TYR A 289 -10.96 -5.62 -15.76
N CYS A 290 -11.63 -6.06 -14.69
CA CYS A 290 -11.05 -6.05 -13.35
C CYS A 290 -10.48 -7.44 -13.06
N ILE A 291 -9.15 -7.54 -12.90
CA ILE A 291 -8.46 -8.85 -12.86
C ILE A 291 -7.94 -9.19 -11.46
N HIS A 292 -7.85 -8.23 -10.52
CA HIS A 292 -7.76 -8.50 -9.09
C HIS A 292 -8.52 -7.49 -8.25
N ARG A 293 -9.53 -7.93 -7.49
CA ARG A 293 -10.35 -7.05 -6.66
C ARG A 293 -10.11 -7.39 -5.19
N CYS A 294 -9.35 -6.55 -4.48
CA CYS A 294 -9.25 -6.67 -3.04
C CYS A 294 -10.40 -5.88 -2.40
N GLU A 295 -11.38 -6.59 -1.86
CA GLU A 295 -12.50 -6.00 -1.13
C GLU A 295 -12.14 -5.78 0.34
N TRP A 296 -12.53 -4.63 0.89
CA TRP A 296 -12.47 -4.38 2.33
C TRP A 296 -13.83 -4.03 2.90
N ALA A 297 -14.07 -4.48 4.12
CA ALA A 297 -15.21 -4.06 4.90
C ALA A 297 -14.71 -3.60 6.27
N CYS A 298 -15.00 -2.34 6.64
CA CYS A 298 -14.85 -1.86 8.01
C CYS A 298 -16.03 -2.37 8.86
N TYR A 299 -16.17 -3.70 8.99
CA TYR A 299 -17.08 -4.38 9.91
C TYR A 299 -16.35 -5.59 10.51
N PRO A 300 -16.74 -6.11 11.70
CA PRO A 300 -15.88 -6.97 12.51
C PRO A 300 -15.91 -8.42 12.00
N VAL A 301 -15.42 -8.67 10.79
CA VAL A 301 -15.05 -10.02 10.33
C VAL A 301 -13.85 -9.89 9.41
N LYS A 302 -12.77 -10.55 9.83
CA LYS A 302 -11.55 -10.78 9.07
C LYS A 302 -11.90 -11.42 7.72
N SER A 303 -11.88 -10.64 6.66
CA SER A 303 -11.65 -11.17 5.32
C SER A 303 -11.38 -10.03 4.36
N VAL A 304 -10.10 -9.85 4.02
CA VAL A 304 -9.73 -9.25 2.74
C VAL A 304 -9.73 -10.41 1.76
N PHE A 305 -10.71 -10.43 0.86
CA PHE A 305 -10.71 -11.33 -0.27
C PHE A 305 -10.08 -10.58 -1.43
N CYS A 306 -9.02 -11.15 -1.99
CA CYS A 306 -8.52 -10.75 -3.30
C CYS A 306 -8.86 -11.93 -4.22
N ASP A 307 -9.94 -11.77 -4.99
CA ASP A 307 -10.28 -12.68 -6.09
C ASP A 307 -9.49 -12.29 -7.35
#